data_AF-A0A087S5Y6-F1
#
_entry.id   AF-A0A087S5Y6-F1
#
_cell.length_a   1.000
_cell.length_b   1.000
_cell.length_c   1.000
_cell.angle_alpha   90.00
_cell.angle_beta   90.00
_cell.angle_gamma   90.00
#
_symmetry.space_group_name_H-M   'P 1'
#
loop_
_entity.id
_entity.type
_entity.pdbx_description
1 polymer ?
#
loop_
_entity_poly.entity_id
_entity_poly.type
_entity_poly.pdbx_seq_one_letter_code
_entity_poly.pdbx_strand_id
1 'polypeptide(L)'
;ISGKFHSHVVDIKNPEEIERWLNTAKTNIGEILAVVHVTGKLPEVGNLTELTRAGWEELVAKFISTPATVAQRTLEQFVPGGGKDPRLFKDKTGAIMIIGPDLPVGRKVTGTQRAQVEVFRGALRPFTTTVNQELSDVLKSKIRMFTIFPGSVTGIEPDNQKIADAFNFLVSENAASSSEVTFCVDESR
;
A
#
# COMPACT_ATOMS: atom_id res chain seq x y z
N ILE A 1 -10.27 -3.68 26.78
CA ILE A 1 -10.06 -3.71 25.30
C ILE A 1 -10.75 -2.53 24.62
N SER A 2 -11.89 -2.05 25.14
CA SER A 2 -12.50 -0.77 24.71
C SER A 2 -11.54 0.40 25.00
N GLY A 3 -11.08 1.10 23.95
CA GLY A 3 -10.13 2.22 24.02
C GLY A 3 -8.88 2.11 23.12
N LYS A 4 -8.58 0.93 22.57
CA LYS A 4 -7.40 0.73 21.70
C LYS A 4 -7.65 0.93 20.19
N PHE A 5 -8.91 0.94 19.77
CA PHE A 5 -9.28 0.99 18.35
C PHE A 5 -10.25 2.14 18.10
N HIS A 6 -10.00 2.86 17.02
CA HIS A 6 -10.80 3.98 16.57
C HIS A 6 -11.15 3.77 15.09
N SER A 7 -12.39 4.06 14.70
CA SER A 7 -12.86 3.89 13.33
C SER A 7 -13.50 5.19 12.84
N HIS A 8 -13.15 5.58 11.61
CA HIS A 8 -13.66 6.78 10.98
C HIS A 8 -13.99 6.50 9.52
N VAL A 9 -15.02 7.17 9.00
CA VAL A 9 -15.32 7.20 7.57
C VAL A 9 -14.55 8.37 6.97
N VAL A 10 -13.76 8.09 5.93
CA VAL A 10 -12.83 9.05 5.31
C VAL A 10 -12.90 8.89 3.81
N ASP A 11 -12.94 10.01 3.08
CA ASP A 11 -12.67 10.00 1.65
C ASP A 11 -11.16 9.99 1.42
N ILE A 12 -10.61 8.79 1.21
CA ILE A 12 -9.18 8.59 0.91
C ILE A 12 -8.78 9.10 -0.48
N LYS A 13 -9.71 9.57 -1.31
CA LYS A 13 -9.37 10.28 -2.55
C LYS A 13 -9.03 11.75 -2.30
N ASN A 14 -9.46 12.30 -1.17
CA ASN A 14 -9.16 13.66 -0.77
C ASN A 14 -7.85 13.70 0.07
N PRO A 15 -6.76 14.28 -0.47
CA PRO A 15 -5.48 14.33 0.25
C PRO A 15 -5.55 15.12 1.56
N GLU A 16 -6.43 16.13 1.65
CA GLU A 16 -6.61 16.96 2.85
C GLU A 16 -7.29 16.18 3.97
N GLU A 17 -8.25 15.30 3.61
CA GLU A 17 -8.88 14.41 4.59
C GLU A 17 -7.89 13.39 5.13
N ILE A 18 -7.06 12.78 4.27
CA ILE A 18 -6.02 11.85 4.71
C ILE A 18 -5.08 12.55 5.70
N GLU A 19 -4.60 13.74 5.36
CA GLU A 19 -3.70 14.51 6.21
C GLU A 19 -4.34 14.86 7.56
N ARG A 20 -5.58 15.35 7.54
CA ARG A 20 -6.35 15.64 8.76
C ARG A 20 -6.46 14.42 9.67
N TRP A 21 -6.73 13.25 9.12
CA TRP A 21 -6.90 12.03 9.93
C TRP A 21 -5.58 11.50 10.47
N LEU A 22 -4.50 11.56 9.69
CA LEU A 22 -3.17 11.21 10.20
C LEU A 22 -2.74 12.17 11.32
N ASN A 23 -2.97 13.47 11.16
CA ASN A 23 -2.76 14.46 12.23
C ASN A 23 -3.59 14.15 13.48
N THR A 24 -4.87 13.81 13.30
CA THR A 24 -5.79 13.47 14.39
C THR A 24 -5.31 12.23 15.15
N ALA A 25 -4.85 11.20 14.45
CA ALA A 25 -4.28 10.01 15.05
C ALA A 25 -2.99 10.34 15.83
N LYS A 26 -2.10 11.14 15.22
CA LYS A 26 -0.84 11.57 15.85
C LYS A 26 -1.07 12.35 17.15
N THR A 27 -2.01 13.28 17.15
CA THR A 27 -2.31 14.15 18.30
C THR A 27 -3.03 13.41 19.42
N ASN A 28 -4.00 12.54 19.09
CA ASN A 28 -4.86 11.92 20.10
C ASN A 28 -4.41 10.52 20.56
N ILE A 29 -3.60 9.83 19.77
CA ILE A 29 -3.17 8.44 20.04
C ILE A 29 -1.66 8.37 20.27
N GLY A 30 -0.86 9.01 19.42
CA GLY A 30 0.60 9.03 19.50
C GLY A 30 1.27 8.84 18.14
N GLU A 31 2.59 8.66 18.13
CA GLU A 31 3.35 8.52 16.88
C GLU A 31 2.86 7.33 16.04
N ILE A 32 2.72 7.59 14.74
CA ILE A 32 2.33 6.58 13.76
C ILE A 32 3.58 5.80 13.35
N LEU A 33 3.62 4.52 13.69
CA LEU A 33 4.72 3.63 13.28
C LEU A 33 4.55 3.12 11.85
N ALA A 34 3.30 2.86 11.45
CA ALA A 34 2.98 2.31 10.15
C ALA A 34 1.62 2.78 9.63
N VAL A 35 1.50 2.87 8.31
CA VAL A 35 0.22 3.07 7.62
C VAL A 35 0.00 1.94 6.64
N VAL A 36 -1.21 1.36 6.69
CA VAL A 36 -1.63 0.27 5.80
C VAL A 36 -2.77 0.77 4.92
N HIS A 37 -2.56 0.75 3.61
CA HIS A 37 -3.55 1.09 2.60
C HIS A 37 -4.04 -0.17 1.88
N VAL A 38 -5.31 -0.51 2.07
CA VAL A 38 -5.93 -1.67 1.41
C VAL A 38 -6.70 -1.21 0.18
N THR A 39 -6.27 -1.64 -1.00
CA THR A 39 -6.87 -1.24 -2.28
C THR A 39 -8.18 -1.97 -2.60
N GLY A 40 -8.27 -3.22 -2.11
CA GLY A 40 -9.40 -4.11 -2.28
C GLY A 40 -9.51 -4.74 -3.67
N LYS A 41 -10.71 -5.21 -3.99
CA LYS A 41 -11.02 -5.93 -5.23
C LYS A 41 -11.12 -5.01 -6.44
N LEU A 42 -10.80 -5.56 -7.62
CA LEU A 42 -11.18 -4.98 -8.91
C LEU A 42 -12.73 -4.91 -8.96
N PRO A 43 -13.32 -3.74 -9.26
CA PRO A 43 -14.77 -3.66 -9.51
C PRO A 43 -15.13 -4.48 -10.76
N GLU A 44 -16.39 -4.87 -10.88
CA GLU A 44 -16.86 -5.57 -12.08
C GLU A 44 -16.74 -4.64 -13.30
N VAL A 45 -15.83 -5.01 -14.20
CA VAL A 45 -15.56 -4.30 -15.45
C VAL A 45 -15.52 -5.28 -16.60
N GLY A 46 -15.86 -4.81 -17.81
CA GLY A 46 -15.63 -5.53 -19.05
C GLY A 46 -14.13 -5.66 -19.36
N ASN A 47 -13.79 -5.96 -20.62
CA ASN A 47 -12.38 -6.03 -21.01
C ASN A 47 -11.70 -4.67 -20.79
N LEU A 48 -10.46 -4.66 -20.28
CA LEU A 48 -9.73 -3.40 -20.05
C LEU A 48 -9.57 -2.58 -21.34
N THR A 49 -9.47 -3.26 -22.48
CA THR A 49 -9.34 -2.66 -23.82
C THR A 49 -10.63 -1.99 -24.31
N GLU A 50 -11.76 -2.26 -23.67
CA GLU A 50 -13.08 -1.71 -24.02
C GLU A 50 -13.52 -0.61 -23.06
N LEU A 51 -12.72 -0.33 -22.03
CA LEU A 51 -13.01 0.74 -21.08
C LEU A 51 -12.98 2.09 -21.78
N THR A 52 -13.92 2.94 -21.39
CA THR A 52 -13.81 4.37 -21.69
C THR A 52 -12.58 4.93 -20.99
N ARG A 53 -12.05 6.05 -21.49
CA ARG A 53 -10.97 6.79 -20.80
C ARG A 53 -11.30 7.04 -19.33
N ALA A 54 -12.53 7.47 -19.04
CA ALA A 54 -12.97 7.72 -17.66
C ALA A 54 -12.93 6.43 -16.81
N GLY A 55 -13.44 5.31 -17.33
CA GLY A 55 -13.39 4.02 -16.60
C GLY A 55 -11.95 3.55 -16.34
N TRP A 56 -11.03 3.76 -17.30
CA TRP A 56 -9.62 3.49 -17.08
C TRP A 56 -9.00 4.40 -16.01
N GLU A 57 -9.29 5.69 -16.05
CA GLU A 57 -8.83 6.67 -15.07
C GLU A 57 -9.34 6.37 -13.66
N GLU A 58 -10.57 5.86 -13.51
CA GLU A 58 -11.10 5.40 -12.22
C GLU A 58 -10.32 4.20 -11.65
N LEU A 59 -9.94 3.23 -12.49
CA LEU A 59 -9.12 2.09 -12.05
C LEU A 59 -7.70 2.53 -11.68
N VAL A 60 -7.09 3.40 -12.50
CA VAL A 60 -5.77 3.98 -12.19
C VAL A 60 -5.82 4.77 -10.89
N ALA A 61 -6.88 5.57 -10.67
CA ALA A 61 -7.05 6.29 -9.43
C ALA A 61 -7.13 5.33 -8.23
N LYS A 62 -7.97 4.29 -8.32
CA LYS A 62 -8.16 3.31 -7.23
C LYS A 62 -6.89 2.55 -6.87
N PHE A 63 -6.13 2.07 -7.86
CA PHE A 63 -5.03 1.13 -7.61
C PHE A 63 -3.63 1.76 -7.64
N ILE A 64 -3.48 2.98 -8.16
CA ILE A 64 -2.17 3.63 -8.32
C ILE A 64 -2.17 5.00 -7.66
N SER A 65 -3.00 5.94 -8.13
CA SER A 65 -2.90 7.33 -7.69
C SER A 65 -3.31 7.51 -6.23
N THR A 66 -4.41 6.91 -5.78
CA THR A 66 -4.86 6.98 -4.38
C THR A 66 -3.85 6.34 -3.41
N PRO A 67 -3.33 5.11 -3.63
CA PRO A 67 -2.26 4.57 -2.81
C PRO A 67 -1.01 5.47 -2.77
N ALA A 68 -0.63 6.06 -3.89
CA ALA A 68 0.49 7.01 -3.95
C ALA A 68 0.21 8.30 -3.14
N THR A 69 -1.01 8.84 -3.19
CA THR A 69 -1.42 9.97 -2.36
C THR A 69 -1.36 9.64 -0.87
N VAL A 70 -1.86 8.46 -0.47
CA VAL A 70 -1.78 8.00 0.92
C VAL A 70 -0.34 7.86 1.37
N ALA A 71 0.53 7.28 0.55
CA ALA A 71 1.96 7.16 0.83
C ALA A 71 2.61 8.55 0.99
N GLN A 72 2.35 9.48 0.06
CA GLN A 72 2.90 10.83 0.12
C GLN A 72 2.48 11.58 1.39
N ARG A 73 1.19 11.52 1.77
CA ARG A 73 0.70 12.14 3.02
C ARG A 73 1.26 11.47 4.26
N THR A 74 1.50 10.16 4.21
CA THR A 74 2.18 9.44 5.29
C THR A 74 3.64 9.88 5.44
N LEU A 75 4.36 10.10 4.33
CA LEU A 75 5.75 10.60 4.38
C LEU A 75 5.82 11.99 5.02
N GLU A 76 4.88 12.88 4.73
CA GLU A 76 4.80 14.19 5.40
C GLU A 76 4.54 14.05 6.91
N GLN A 77 3.84 13.00 7.35
CA GLN A 77 3.58 12.74 8.76
C GLN A 77 4.80 12.17 9.50
N PHE A 78 5.54 11.28 8.85
CA PHE A 78 6.80 10.75 9.34
C PHE A 78 7.90 11.82 9.35
N VAL A 79 7.88 12.71 8.36
CA VAL A 79 8.89 13.75 8.15
C VAL A 79 8.23 15.09 7.80
N PRO A 80 7.65 15.80 8.78
CA PRO A 80 7.03 17.10 8.54
C PRO A 80 8.02 18.11 7.93
N GLY A 81 7.63 18.73 6.82
CA GLY A 81 8.48 19.63 6.04
C GLY A 81 9.50 18.94 5.14
N GLY A 82 9.54 17.61 5.10
CA GLY A 82 10.50 16.83 4.30
C GLY A 82 10.41 17.11 2.81
N GLY A 83 9.22 17.44 2.30
CA GLY A 83 9.04 17.86 0.90
C GLY A 83 9.75 19.19 0.56
N LYS A 84 10.04 20.03 1.56
CA LYS A 84 10.79 21.29 1.40
C LYS A 84 12.27 21.14 1.75
N ASP A 85 12.59 20.30 2.73
CA ASP A 85 13.96 19.98 3.13
C ASP A 85 14.18 18.46 3.18
N PRO A 86 14.68 17.87 2.08
CA PRO A 86 14.90 16.42 2.00
C PRO A 86 15.88 15.87 3.03
N ARG A 87 16.75 16.71 3.63
CA ARG A 87 17.70 16.27 4.67
C ARG A 87 17.01 15.78 5.93
N LEU A 88 15.76 16.20 6.16
CA LEU A 88 14.95 15.78 7.30
C LEU A 88 14.61 14.28 7.30
N PHE A 89 14.71 13.62 6.13
CA PHE A 89 14.44 12.19 5.98
C PHE A 89 15.52 11.29 6.57
N LYS A 90 16.74 11.81 6.73
CA LYS A 90 17.88 11.02 7.18
C LYS A 90 17.57 10.36 8.53
N ASP A 91 17.82 9.05 8.60
CA ASP A 91 17.61 8.20 9.79
C ASP A 91 16.17 8.11 10.31
N LYS A 92 15.18 8.72 9.63
CA LYS A 92 13.76 8.59 9.99
C LYS A 92 13.25 7.18 9.75
N THR A 93 12.37 6.69 10.62
CA THR A 93 11.80 5.35 10.57
C THR A 93 10.30 5.40 10.30
N GLY A 94 9.77 4.31 9.77
CA GLY A 94 8.34 4.15 9.52
C GLY A 94 8.08 3.13 8.43
N ALA A 95 6.87 2.55 8.40
CA ALA A 95 6.47 1.59 7.38
C ALA A 95 5.21 2.05 6.65
N ILE A 96 5.22 1.98 5.32
CA ILE A 96 4.05 2.22 4.48
C ILE A 96 3.75 0.92 3.75
N MET A 97 2.51 0.44 3.80
CA MET A 97 2.14 -0.83 3.19
C MET A 97 0.95 -0.63 2.26
N ILE A 98 1.06 -1.06 1.01
CA ILE A 98 -0.06 -1.19 0.08
C ILE A 98 -0.45 -2.67 0.03
N ILE A 99 -1.74 -2.96 0.18
CA ILE A 99 -2.28 -4.32 0.07
C ILE A 99 -3.19 -4.40 -1.13
N GLY A 100 -2.93 -5.41 -1.95
CA GLY A 100 -3.66 -5.69 -3.17
C GLY A 100 -3.10 -4.97 -4.39
N PRO A 101 -3.86 -4.90 -5.50
CA PRO A 101 -5.25 -5.34 -5.62
C PRO A 101 -5.47 -6.82 -5.31
N ASP A 102 -6.63 -7.18 -4.80
CA ASP A 102 -6.95 -8.57 -4.44
C ASP A 102 -7.11 -9.44 -5.69
N LEU A 103 -6.55 -10.65 -5.68
CA LEU A 103 -6.87 -11.63 -6.71
C LEU A 103 -8.33 -12.08 -6.56
N PRO A 104 -9.01 -12.38 -7.68
CA PRO A 104 -10.32 -13.01 -7.64
C PRO A 104 -10.24 -14.39 -6.96
N VAL A 105 -11.25 -14.69 -6.14
CA VAL A 105 -11.37 -15.95 -5.42
C VAL A 105 -12.57 -16.74 -5.94
N GLY A 106 -12.43 -18.06 -6.03
CA GLY A 106 -13.53 -18.97 -6.33
C GLY A 106 -13.11 -20.16 -7.19
N ARG A 107 -14.04 -21.12 -7.33
CA ARG A 107 -13.79 -22.37 -8.08
C ARG A 107 -13.52 -22.17 -9.58
N LYS A 108 -13.94 -21.03 -10.14
CA LYS A 108 -13.83 -20.71 -11.58
C LYS A 108 -13.33 -19.29 -11.76
N VAL A 109 -12.05 -19.08 -11.48
CA VAL A 109 -11.37 -17.83 -11.82
C VAL A 109 -10.85 -17.91 -13.25
N THR A 110 -11.29 -16.99 -14.11
CA THR A 110 -10.85 -16.94 -15.51
C THR A 110 -9.46 -16.32 -15.65
N GLY A 111 -8.76 -16.66 -16.74
CA GLY A 111 -7.47 -16.03 -17.08
C GLY A 111 -7.60 -14.52 -17.26
N THR A 112 -8.71 -14.06 -17.84
CA THR A 112 -9.01 -12.63 -18.02
C THR A 112 -9.10 -11.90 -16.68
N GLN A 113 -9.88 -12.40 -15.73
CA GLN A 113 -10.02 -11.76 -14.41
C GLN A 113 -8.68 -11.64 -13.67
N ARG A 114 -7.82 -12.66 -13.76
CA ARG A 114 -6.45 -12.60 -13.21
C ARG A 114 -5.60 -11.55 -13.93
N ALA A 115 -5.59 -11.58 -15.25
CA ALA A 115 -4.80 -10.65 -16.05
C ALA A 115 -5.17 -9.19 -15.77
N GLN A 116 -6.48 -8.91 -15.58
CA GLN A 116 -6.95 -7.56 -15.24
C GLN A 116 -6.38 -7.05 -13.91
N VAL A 117 -6.33 -7.91 -12.88
CA VAL A 117 -5.73 -7.57 -11.58
C VAL A 117 -4.21 -7.44 -11.68
N GLU A 118 -3.56 -8.34 -12.42
CA GLU A 118 -2.11 -8.37 -12.57
C GLU A 118 -1.55 -7.14 -13.29
N VAL A 119 -2.34 -6.45 -14.13
CA VAL A 119 -1.92 -5.15 -14.69
C VAL A 119 -1.59 -4.15 -13.58
N PHE A 120 -2.43 -4.05 -12.55
CA PHE A 120 -2.24 -3.11 -11.46
C PHE A 120 -1.22 -3.59 -10.43
N ARG A 121 -1.20 -4.90 -10.12
CA ARG A 121 -0.14 -5.48 -9.29
C ARG A 121 1.23 -5.29 -9.92
N GLY A 122 1.33 -5.55 -11.22
CA GLY A 122 2.54 -5.34 -12.02
C GLY A 122 3.02 -3.89 -11.98
N ALA A 123 2.11 -2.91 -12.00
CA ALA A 123 2.44 -1.49 -11.90
C ALA A 123 2.92 -1.07 -10.49
N LEU A 124 2.39 -1.67 -9.41
CA LEU A 124 2.81 -1.37 -8.05
C LEU A 124 4.23 -1.86 -7.69
N ARG A 125 4.72 -2.90 -8.37
CA ARG A 125 6.07 -3.46 -8.17
C ARG A 125 7.17 -2.42 -8.41
N PRO A 126 7.32 -1.84 -9.62
CA PRO A 126 8.33 -0.82 -9.87
C PRO A 126 8.10 0.43 -9.03
N PHE A 127 6.84 0.83 -8.80
CA PHE A 127 6.53 1.98 -7.94
C PHE A 127 7.10 1.82 -6.52
N THR A 128 6.86 0.67 -5.89
CA THR A 128 7.38 0.39 -4.54
C THR A 128 8.90 0.36 -4.52
N THR A 129 9.51 -0.29 -5.52
CA THR A 129 10.97 -0.38 -5.61
C THR A 129 11.62 1.00 -5.75
N THR A 130 11.12 1.85 -6.64
CA THR A 130 11.72 3.17 -6.89
C THR A 130 11.52 4.12 -5.73
N VAL A 131 10.37 4.07 -5.04
CA VAL A 131 10.16 4.84 -3.80
C VAL A 131 11.17 4.43 -2.73
N ASN A 132 11.44 3.13 -2.55
CA ASN A 132 12.44 2.70 -1.58
C ASN A 132 13.87 3.08 -1.98
N GLN A 133 14.20 3.07 -3.27
CA GLN A 133 15.51 3.55 -3.75
C GLN A 133 15.71 5.03 -3.41
N GLU A 134 14.68 5.87 -3.62
CA GLU A 134 14.75 7.28 -3.23
C GLU A 134 14.91 7.43 -1.71
N LEU A 135 14.07 6.75 -0.92
CA LEU A 135 14.10 6.83 0.54
C LEU A 135 15.44 6.33 1.12
N SER A 136 15.92 5.17 0.68
CA SER A 136 17.12 4.52 1.20
C SER A 136 18.40 5.12 0.61
N ASP A 137 18.51 5.13 -0.70
CA ASP A 137 19.80 5.32 -1.37
C ASP A 137 20.11 6.81 -1.54
N VAL A 138 19.08 7.64 -1.75
CA VAL A 138 19.22 9.09 -1.90
C VAL A 138 19.07 9.79 -0.55
N LEU A 139 17.94 9.57 0.13
CA LEU A 139 17.57 10.32 1.34
C LEU A 139 18.16 9.75 2.64
N LYS A 140 18.77 8.56 2.59
CA LYS A 140 19.33 7.86 3.77
C LYS A 140 18.30 7.69 4.89
N SER A 141 17.05 7.50 4.52
CA SER A 141 15.94 7.22 5.42
C SER A 141 15.87 5.73 5.73
N LYS A 142 15.34 5.40 6.91
CA LYS A 142 14.96 4.04 7.32
C LYS A 142 13.46 3.80 7.15
N ILE A 143 12.72 4.76 6.57
CA ILE A 143 11.33 4.56 6.16
C ILE A 143 11.33 3.55 5.00
N ARG A 144 10.44 2.56 5.07
CA ARG A 144 10.28 1.57 4.01
C ARG A 144 8.85 1.52 3.52
N MET A 145 8.71 1.32 2.22
CA MET A 145 7.43 1.09 1.57
C MET A 145 7.34 -0.36 1.11
N PHE A 146 6.21 -0.99 1.30
CA PHE A 146 6.00 -2.39 0.95
C PHE A 146 4.72 -2.54 0.16
N THR A 147 4.72 -3.51 -0.76
CA THR A 147 3.48 -3.97 -1.39
C THR A 147 3.28 -5.43 -1.07
N ILE A 148 2.08 -5.76 -0.58
CA ILE A 148 1.67 -7.10 -0.20
C ILE A 148 0.56 -7.52 -1.16
N PHE A 149 0.78 -8.63 -1.87
CA PHE A 149 -0.17 -9.22 -2.80
C PHE A 149 -0.76 -10.49 -2.18
N PRO A 150 -1.94 -10.40 -1.55
CA PRO A 150 -2.64 -11.56 -1.00
C PRO A 150 -3.34 -12.39 -2.09
N GLY A 151 -3.51 -13.68 -1.85
CA GLY A 151 -4.19 -14.60 -2.76
C GLY A 151 -3.27 -15.22 -3.80
N SER A 152 -3.80 -16.26 -4.46
CA SER A 152 -3.07 -17.11 -5.40
C SER A 152 -3.75 -17.15 -6.77
N VAL A 153 -2.97 -17.36 -7.83
CA VAL A 153 -3.48 -17.61 -9.20
C VAL A 153 -4.49 -18.77 -9.29
N THR A 154 -4.48 -19.67 -8.30
CA THR A 154 -5.42 -20.79 -8.17
C THR A 154 -6.83 -20.38 -7.72
N GLY A 155 -7.02 -19.13 -7.29
CA GLY A 155 -8.31 -18.63 -6.81
C GLY A 155 -8.68 -19.10 -5.40
N ILE A 156 -7.70 -19.52 -4.60
CA ILE A 156 -7.85 -19.86 -3.18
C ILE A 156 -7.96 -18.57 -2.36
N GLU A 157 -8.76 -18.61 -1.28
CA GLU A 157 -8.85 -17.50 -0.32
C GLU A 157 -7.48 -17.15 0.26
N PRO A 158 -7.14 -15.86 0.39
CA PRO A 158 -5.91 -15.44 1.03
C PRO A 158 -5.79 -15.93 2.49
N ASP A 159 -4.57 -16.24 2.91
CA ASP A 159 -4.30 -16.62 4.30
C ASP A 159 -4.02 -15.36 5.15
N ASN A 160 -5.01 -14.99 5.97
CA ASN A 160 -4.90 -13.85 6.87
C ASN A 160 -3.71 -13.96 7.84
N GLN A 161 -3.30 -15.18 8.22
CA GLN A 161 -2.15 -15.36 9.09
C GLN A 161 -0.87 -14.96 8.37
N LYS A 162 -0.71 -15.31 7.09
CA LYS A 162 0.48 -14.92 6.31
C LYS A 162 0.53 -13.41 6.05
N ILE A 163 -0.62 -12.77 5.85
CA ILE A 163 -0.69 -11.30 5.76
C ILE A 163 -0.26 -10.68 7.10
N ALA A 164 -0.74 -11.22 8.23
CA ALA A 164 -0.36 -10.75 9.57
C ALA A 164 1.13 -10.95 9.86
N ASP A 165 1.70 -12.10 9.47
CA ASP A 165 3.12 -12.40 9.63
C ASP A 165 3.98 -11.47 8.78
N ALA A 166 3.54 -11.15 7.56
CA ALA A 166 4.16 -10.12 6.75
C ALA A 166 4.17 -8.78 7.50
N PHE A 167 3.05 -8.31 8.05
CA PHE A 167 3.04 -7.06 8.83
C PHE A 167 4.02 -7.05 9.99
N ASN A 168 4.06 -8.13 10.77
CA ASN A 168 4.96 -8.24 11.92
C ASN A 168 6.43 -8.14 11.50
N PHE A 169 6.79 -8.76 10.37
CA PHE A 169 8.12 -8.61 9.78
C PHE A 169 8.36 -7.16 9.32
N LEU A 170 7.41 -6.55 8.60
CA LEU A 170 7.57 -5.24 7.97
C LEU A 170 7.69 -4.07 8.94
N VAL A 171 7.21 -4.21 10.18
CA VAL A 171 7.40 -3.22 11.25
C VAL A 171 8.61 -3.51 12.14
N SER A 172 9.31 -4.63 11.91
CA SER A 172 10.52 -4.99 12.65
C SER A 172 11.75 -4.24 12.15
N GLU A 173 12.80 -4.18 12.98
CA GLU A 173 14.09 -3.56 12.59
C GLU A 173 14.74 -4.24 11.38
N ASN A 174 14.48 -5.55 11.18
CA ASN A 174 15.04 -6.32 10.07
C ASN A 174 14.52 -5.84 8.71
N ALA A 175 13.30 -5.30 8.66
CA ALA A 175 12.70 -4.82 7.42
C ALA A 175 13.39 -3.55 6.89
N ALA A 176 14.04 -2.76 7.75
CA ALA A 176 14.76 -1.55 7.36
C ALA A 176 15.92 -1.82 6.39
N SER A 177 16.53 -3.01 6.48
CA SER A 177 17.61 -3.47 5.60
C SER A 177 17.15 -4.44 4.50
N SER A 178 15.85 -4.75 4.41
CA SER A 178 15.35 -5.73 3.43
C SER A 178 15.47 -5.19 2.01
N SER A 179 16.14 -5.93 1.12
CA SER A 179 16.12 -5.67 -0.32
C SER A 179 14.76 -6.04 -0.94
N GLU A 180 14.02 -6.94 -0.29
CA GLU A 180 12.69 -7.35 -0.71
C GLU A 180 11.63 -6.37 -0.19
N VAL A 181 10.87 -5.79 -1.12
CA VAL A 181 9.82 -4.82 -0.83
C VAL A 181 8.44 -5.22 -1.38
N THR A 182 8.36 -6.35 -2.08
CA THR A 182 7.11 -6.89 -2.64
C THR A 182 6.92 -8.33 -2.17
N PHE A 183 5.78 -8.61 -1.55
CA PHE A 183 5.49 -9.90 -0.93
C PHE A 183 4.23 -10.53 -1.55
N CYS A 184 4.39 -11.58 -2.34
CA CYS A 184 3.29 -12.46 -2.76
C CYS A 184 3.08 -13.52 -1.69
N VAL A 185 2.25 -13.23 -0.67
CA VAL A 185 2.22 -14.01 0.58
C VAL A 185 1.60 -15.40 0.43
N ASP A 186 0.76 -15.61 -0.59
CA ASP A 186 0.06 -16.88 -0.82
C ASP A 186 0.60 -17.67 -2.02
N GLU A 187 1.60 -17.15 -2.72
CA GLU A 187 2.28 -17.87 -3.77
C GLU A 187 3.43 -18.69 -3.17
N SER A 188 3.46 -19.99 -3.45
CA SER A 188 4.60 -20.84 -3.09
C SER A 188 5.83 -20.39 -3.88
N ARG A 189 6.90 -20.00 -3.17
CA ARG A 189 8.22 -19.74 -3.75
C ARG A 189 8.98 -21.01 -4.06
#